data_AF-U6EDG7-F1
#
_entry.id   AF-U6EDG7-F1
#
_cell.length_a   1.000
_cell.length_b   1.000
_cell.length_c   1.000
_cell.angle_alpha   90.00
_cell.angle_beta   90.00
_cell.angle_gamma   90.00
#
_symmetry.space_group_name_H-M   'P 1'
#
loop_
_entity.id
_entity.type
_entity.pdbx_description
1 polymer ?
#
loop_
_entity_poly.entity_id
_entity_poly.type
_entity_poly.pdbx_seq_one_letter_code
_entity_poly.pdbx_strand_id
1 'polypeptide(L)'
;MVPFFSSQMNTTRLYHVALIILAPYCVLGIFTLFKLLKRFFTLNFTRDGILKVISVYFILLLLFDTGLVYEFLDKEHPTSIALNSSYDFPKFNPYEVSGANWLRDNSNQQTIYADKYRATVLGSMVVCKEIPPYFDLLTGQSLVFLGTKNLESGKILVYTMVGSNIVQQESYVSAQEILRSRFKVYDNGGSNIYSQVNPTGLT
;
A
#
# COMPACT_ATOMS: atom_id res chain seq x y z
N MET A 1 1.11 27.06 -20.18
CA MET A 1 1.58 25.90 -19.39
C MET A 1 0.45 25.52 -18.45
N VAL A 2 -0.11 24.32 -18.56
CA VAL A 2 -1.27 23.91 -17.75
C VAL A 2 -0.76 23.47 -16.37
N PRO A 3 -0.98 24.24 -15.29
CA PRO A 3 -0.23 24.12 -14.03
C PRO A 3 -0.60 22.90 -13.17
N PHE A 4 -1.50 22.04 -13.65
CA PHE A 4 -1.92 20.81 -12.96
C PHE A 4 -1.44 19.51 -13.64
N PHE A 5 -0.80 19.60 -14.80
CA PHE A 5 -0.38 18.41 -15.55
C PHE A 5 0.79 17.68 -14.86
N SER A 6 1.79 18.43 -14.36
CA SER A 6 2.91 17.84 -13.61
C SER A 6 2.51 17.25 -12.25
N SER A 7 1.44 17.75 -11.62
CA SER A 7 0.97 17.23 -10.32
C SER A 7 0.11 15.96 -10.45
N GLN A 8 -0.55 15.77 -11.59
CA GLN A 8 -1.40 14.58 -11.85
C GLN A 8 -0.69 13.48 -12.66
N MET A 9 0.37 13.83 -13.41
CA MET A 9 1.30 12.86 -13.99
C MET A 9 2.22 12.31 -12.91
N ASN A 10 1.70 11.39 -12.09
CA ASN A 10 2.58 10.52 -11.32
C ASN A 10 3.50 9.78 -12.32
N THR A 11 4.81 9.91 -12.18
CA THR A 11 5.83 9.31 -13.06
C THR A 11 5.61 7.81 -13.25
N THR A 12 5.06 7.13 -12.25
CA THR A 12 4.64 5.73 -12.32
C THR A 12 3.57 5.48 -13.39
N ARG A 13 2.56 6.36 -13.50
CA ARG A 13 1.48 6.22 -14.49
C ARG A 13 2.01 6.41 -15.91
N LEU A 14 2.90 7.38 -16.09
CA LEU A 14 3.59 7.61 -17.36
C LEU A 14 4.41 6.41 -17.80
N TYR A 15 5.16 5.83 -16.87
CA TYR A 15 5.93 4.62 -17.12
C TYR A 15 5.04 3.47 -17.60
N HIS A 16 3.89 3.24 -16.97
CA HIS A 16 2.94 2.21 -17.41
C HIS A 16 2.38 2.46 -18.82
N VAL A 17 2.00 3.70 -19.15
CA VAL A 17 1.53 4.05 -20.50
C VAL A 17 2.63 3.84 -21.53
N ALA A 18 3.87 4.25 -21.21
CA ALA A 18 5.02 4.01 -22.07
C ALA A 18 5.26 2.52 -22.30
N LEU A 19 5.15 1.68 -21.26
CA LEU A 19 5.30 0.23 -21.38
C LEU A 19 4.23 -0.41 -22.28
N ILE A 20 2.97 0.03 -22.19
CA ILE A 20 1.89 -0.48 -23.05
C ILE A 20 2.20 -0.17 -24.52
N ILE A 21 2.68 1.04 -24.80
CA ILE A 21 3.08 1.44 -26.15
C ILE A 21 4.32 0.66 -26.59
N LEU A 22 5.31 0.50 -25.71
CA LEU A 22 6.59 -0.14 -26.01
C LEU A 22 6.45 -1.66 -26.20
N ALA A 23 5.48 -2.32 -25.56
CA ALA A 23 5.29 -3.77 -25.61
C ALA A 23 5.21 -4.34 -27.05
N PRO A 24 4.33 -3.87 -27.95
CA PRO A 24 4.30 -4.35 -29.34
C PRO A 24 5.59 -4.02 -30.11
N TYR A 25 6.20 -2.86 -29.84
CA TYR A 25 7.48 -2.49 -30.47
C TYR A 25 8.65 -3.35 -29.98
N CYS A 26 8.63 -3.83 -28.74
CA CYS A 26 9.61 -4.76 -28.20
C CYS A 26 9.59 -6.08 -28.99
N VAL A 27 8.40 -6.64 -29.23
CA VAL A 27 8.25 -7.88 -30.03
C VAL A 27 8.78 -7.69 -31.46
N LEU A 28 8.40 -6.59 -32.13
CA LEU A 28 8.91 -6.27 -33.47
C LEU A 28 10.43 -6.06 -33.46
N GLY A 29 10.95 -5.38 -32.44
CA GLY A 29 12.38 -5.16 -32.22
C GLY A 29 13.15 -6.47 -32.14
N ILE A 30 12.66 -7.44 -31.35
CA ILE A 30 13.29 -8.76 -31.24
C ILE A 30 13.34 -9.47 -32.61
N PHE A 31 12.26 -9.43 -33.41
CA PHE A 31 12.29 -9.99 -34.76
C PHE A 31 13.35 -9.32 -35.66
N THR A 32 13.48 -8.00 -35.60
CA THR A 32 14.51 -7.28 -36.38
C THR A 32 15.92 -7.61 -35.92
N LEU A 33 16.12 -7.77 -34.61
CA LEU A 33 17.39 -8.15 -34.00
C LEU A 33 17.82 -9.56 -34.44
N PHE A 34 16.92 -10.55 -34.41
CA PHE A 34 17.20 -11.91 -34.89
C PHE A 34 17.48 -11.94 -36.40
N LYS A 35 16.81 -11.10 -37.20
CA LYS A 35 17.11 -10.97 -38.63
C LYS A 35 18.51 -10.41 -38.87
N LEU A 36 18.93 -9.43 -38.08
CA LEU A 36 20.29 -8.88 -38.14
C LEU A 36 21.32 -9.90 -37.64
N LEU A 37 21.02 -10.61 -36.55
CA LEU A 37 21.89 -11.65 -36.00
C LEU A 37 22.07 -12.81 -36.99
N LYS A 38 21.03 -13.23 -37.72
CA LYS A 38 21.14 -14.22 -38.81
C LYS A 38 22.04 -13.76 -39.97
N ARG A 39 22.16 -12.44 -40.17
CA ARG A 39 23.07 -11.89 -41.19
C ARG A 39 24.53 -11.93 -40.73
N PHE A 40 24.78 -11.73 -39.44
CA PHE A 40 26.14 -11.73 -38.86
C PHE A 40 26.63 -13.13 -38.47
N PHE A 41 25.74 -13.95 -37.94
CA PHE A 41 25.98 -15.34 -37.57
C PHE A 41 25.16 -16.21 -38.51
N THR A 42 25.77 -17.22 -39.11
CA THR A 42 25.13 -18.19 -40.03
C THR A 42 24.17 -19.14 -39.29
N LEU A 43 23.22 -18.58 -38.54
CA LEU A 43 22.26 -19.29 -37.71
C LEU A 43 20.90 -19.36 -38.40
N ASN A 44 20.31 -20.54 -38.42
CA ASN A 44 18.99 -20.78 -38.99
C ASN A 44 17.92 -20.77 -37.90
N PHE A 45 17.39 -19.59 -37.58
CA PHE A 45 16.23 -19.46 -36.71
C PHE A 45 14.92 -19.55 -37.50
N THR A 46 13.99 -20.37 -37.04
CA THR A 46 12.60 -20.42 -37.52
C THR A 46 11.75 -19.39 -36.76
N ARG A 47 10.63 -18.95 -37.35
CA ARG A 47 9.70 -18.02 -36.68
C ARG A 47 9.18 -18.57 -35.36
N ASP A 48 8.82 -19.85 -35.33
CA ASP A 48 8.33 -20.53 -34.12
C ASP A 48 9.42 -20.61 -33.04
N GLY A 49 10.68 -20.79 -33.44
CA GLY A 49 11.82 -20.76 -32.52
C GLY A 49 11.98 -19.38 -31.87
N ILE A 50 11.86 -18.30 -32.65
CA ILE A 50 11.94 -16.93 -32.13
C ILE A 50 10.78 -16.65 -31.15
N LEU A 51 9.56 -17.05 -31.49
CA LEU A 51 8.41 -16.91 -30.60
C LEU A 51 8.59 -17.67 -29.28
N LYS A 52 9.13 -18.90 -29.32
CA LYS A 52 9.46 -19.65 -28.10
C LYS A 52 10.46 -18.92 -27.22
N VAL A 53 11.52 -18.35 -27.80
CA VAL A 53 12.52 -17.56 -27.06
C VAL A 53 11.89 -16.32 -26.44
N ILE A 54 11.06 -15.60 -27.19
CA ILE A 54 10.30 -14.44 -26.70
C ILE A 54 9.39 -14.84 -25.52
N SER A 55 8.66 -15.94 -25.65
CA SER A 55 7.79 -16.44 -24.59
C SER A 55 8.56 -16.81 -23.33
N VAL A 56 9.69 -17.52 -23.45
CA VAL A 56 10.55 -17.86 -22.30
C VAL A 56 11.06 -16.59 -21.63
N TYR A 57 11.50 -15.60 -22.41
CA TYR A 57 11.94 -14.32 -21.87
C TYR A 57 10.83 -13.61 -21.09
N PHE A 58 9.61 -13.52 -21.63
CA PHE A 58 8.48 -12.89 -20.92
C PHE A 58 8.03 -13.68 -19.68
N ILE A 59 8.11 -15.01 -19.69
CA ILE A 59 7.84 -15.82 -18.51
C ILE A 59 8.83 -15.49 -17.41
N LEU A 60 10.13 -15.41 -17.74
CA LEU A 60 11.16 -15.02 -16.77
C LEU A 60 10.91 -13.61 -16.26
N LEU A 61 10.65 -12.65 -17.15
CA LEU A 61 10.34 -11.27 -16.78
C LEU A 61 9.16 -11.20 -15.81
N LEU A 62 8.05 -11.89 -16.12
CA LEU A 62 6.86 -11.94 -15.27
C LEU A 62 7.17 -12.55 -13.88
N LEU A 63 8.01 -13.58 -13.82
CA LEU A 63 8.37 -14.23 -12.56
C LEU A 63 9.15 -13.26 -11.63
N PHE A 64 10.01 -12.42 -12.19
CA PHE A 64 10.68 -11.36 -11.45
C PHE A 64 9.74 -10.20 -11.11
N ASP A 65 8.94 -9.72 -12.06
CA ASP A 65 8.03 -8.58 -11.87
C ASP A 65 6.94 -8.86 -10.82
N THR A 66 6.48 -10.10 -10.72
CA THR A 66 5.49 -10.52 -9.69
C THR A 66 6.09 -10.70 -8.30
N GLY A 67 7.42 -10.64 -8.17
CA GLY A 67 8.11 -10.90 -6.92
C GLY A 67 8.19 -12.39 -6.53
N LEU A 68 7.72 -13.32 -7.38
CA LEU A 68 7.68 -14.75 -7.07
C LEU A 68 9.08 -15.33 -6.83
N VAL A 69 10.08 -14.89 -7.59
CA VAL A 69 11.47 -15.32 -7.38
C VAL A 69 11.96 -14.94 -5.98
N TYR A 70 11.63 -13.73 -5.51
CA TYR A 70 12.06 -13.23 -4.21
C TYR A 70 11.38 -13.97 -3.06
N GLU A 71 10.12 -14.37 -3.21
CA GLU A 71 9.43 -15.20 -2.21
C GLU A 71 10.14 -16.55 -1.98
N PHE A 72 10.66 -17.17 -3.05
CA PHE A 72 11.37 -18.45 -2.94
C PHE A 72 12.82 -18.32 -2.48
N LEU A 73 13.54 -17.29 -2.95
CA LEU A 73 14.98 -17.13 -2.69
C LEU A 73 15.29 -16.32 -1.43
N ASP A 74 14.44 -15.38 -1.04
CA ASP A 74 14.65 -14.47 0.09
C ASP A 74 13.42 -14.46 1.01
N LYS A 75 13.41 -15.44 1.92
CA LYS A 75 12.35 -15.59 2.93
C LYS A 75 12.44 -14.53 4.04
N GLU A 76 13.56 -13.82 4.16
CA GLU A 76 13.79 -12.88 5.26
C GLU A 76 13.17 -11.51 4.98
N HIS A 77 13.12 -11.10 3.71
CA HIS A 77 12.56 -9.81 3.30
C HIS A 77 11.59 -9.90 2.12
N PRO A 78 10.43 -10.57 2.25
CA PRO A 78 9.49 -10.67 1.15
C PRO A 78 8.81 -9.31 0.93
N THR A 79 9.10 -8.68 -0.21
CA THR A 79 8.57 -7.37 -0.61
C THR A 79 7.19 -7.46 -1.26
N SER A 80 6.68 -8.68 -1.50
CA SER A 80 5.39 -8.89 -2.17
C SER A 80 4.22 -8.80 -1.20
N ILE A 81 3.41 -7.76 -1.37
CA ILE A 81 2.18 -7.51 -0.60
C ILE A 81 1.17 -8.66 -0.75
N ALA A 82 1.14 -9.32 -1.92
CA ALA A 82 0.15 -10.34 -2.24
C ALA A 82 0.48 -11.72 -1.67
N LEU A 83 1.78 -12.05 -1.54
CA LEU A 83 2.24 -13.37 -1.12
C LEU A 83 2.57 -13.43 0.37
N ASN A 84 2.99 -12.31 0.96
CA ASN A 84 3.38 -12.26 2.36
C ASN A 84 2.17 -11.98 3.28
N SER A 85 1.78 -13.00 4.06
CA SER A 85 0.68 -12.91 5.02
C SER A 85 1.10 -12.35 6.40
N SER A 86 2.40 -12.40 6.71
CA SER A 86 2.97 -12.06 8.01
C SER A 86 3.25 -10.56 8.14
N TYR A 87 3.75 -9.95 7.08
CA TYR A 87 4.13 -8.54 7.09
C TYR A 87 2.91 -7.62 7.03
N ASP A 88 3.05 -6.44 7.65
CA ASP A 88 1.98 -5.47 7.71
C ASP A 88 1.98 -4.60 6.45
N PHE A 89 0.82 -4.52 5.81
CA PHE A 89 0.63 -3.81 4.54
C PHE A 89 -0.74 -3.12 4.53
N PRO A 90 -0.93 -2.07 3.71
CA PRO A 90 -2.22 -1.43 3.50
C PRO A 90 -3.17 -2.37 2.72
N LYS A 91 -3.80 -3.31 3.43
CA LYS A 91 -4.76 -4.28 2.87
C LYS A 91 -6.11 -4.16 3.56
N PHE A 92 -7.19 -4.21 2.77
CA PHE A 92 -8.55 -4.25 3.29
C PHE A 92 -8.91 -5.63 3.83
N ASN A 93 -9.65 -5.64 4.93
CA ASN A 93 -10.33 -6.81 5.49
C ASN A 93 -11.84 -6.48 5.62
N PRO A 94 -12.77 -7.43 5.34
CA PRO A 94 -14.20 -7.25 5.61
C PRO A 94 -14.55 -6.59 6.96
N TYR A 95 -13.82 -6.91 8.03
CA TYR A 95 -14.03 -6.26 9.34
C TYR A 95 -13.71 -4.77 9.30
N GLU A 96 -12.59 -4.39 8.69
CA GLU A 96 -12.16 -2.99 8.54
C GLU A 96 -13.07 -2.21 7.60
N VAL A 97 -13.57 -2.84 6.53
CA VAL A 97 -14.58 -2.25 5.63
C VAL A 97 -15.87 -1.96 6.40
N SER A 98 -16.29 -2.86 7.29
CA SER A 98 -17.48 -2.65 8.13
C SER A 98 -17.26 -1.51 9.14
N GLY A 99 -16.09 -1.44 9.77
CA GLY A 99 -15.73 -0.31 10.65
C GLY A 99 -15.63 1.02 9.91
N ALA A 100 -15.11 1.02 8.68
CA ALA A 100 -15.07 2.20 7.81
C ALA A 100 -16.47 2.69 7.44
N ASN A 101 -17.40 1.77 7.11
CA ASN A 101 -18.80 2.12 6.89
C ASN A 101 -19.43 2.72 8.16
N TRP A 102 -19.16 2.15 9.33
CA TRP A 102 -19.64 2.72 10.59
C TRP A 102 -19.09 4.13 10.82
N LEU A 103 -17.81 4.37 10.56
CA LEU A 103 -17.19 5.71 10.66
C LEU A 103 -17.84 6.72 9.71
N ARG A 104 -18.12 6.32 8.47
CA ARG A 104 -18.80 7.20 7.50
C ARG A 104 -20.15 7.66 8.05
N ASP A 105 -20.88 6.75 8.66
CA ASP A 105 -22.27 6.98 9.06
C ASP A 105 -22.37 7.62 10.47
N ASN A 106 -21.35 7.47 11.34
CA ASN A 106 -21.38 7.88 12.76
C ASN A 106 -20.28 8.88 13.18
N SER A 107 -19.42 9.34 12.26
CA SER A 107 -18.29 10.21 12.64
C SER A 107 -18.68 11.61 13.10
N ASN A 108 -19.89 12.10 12.82
CA ASN A 108 -20.40 13.39 13.32
C ASN A 108 -19.40 14.55 13.20
N GLN A 109 -18.69 14.67 12.07
CA GLN A 109 -17.64 15.67 11.80
C GLN A 109 -16.39 15.59 12.70
N GLN A 110 -16.26 14.54 13.52
CA GLN A 110 -15.05 14.29 14.30
C GLN A 110 -13.89 13.94 13.38
N THR A 111 -12.67 14.33 13.77
CA THR A 111 -11.47 13.96 13.00
C THR A 111 -11.16 12.49 13.23
N ILE A 112 -11.07 11.71 12.15
CA ILE A 112 -10.73 10.30 12.20
C ILE A 112 -9.22 10.16 12.06
N TYR A 113 -8.59 9.47 13.00
CA TYR A 113 -7.19 9.09 12.98
C TYR A 113 -7.05 7.59 12.83
N ALA A 114 -6.10 7.18 11.99
CA ALA A 114 -5.68 5.80 11.87
C ALA A 114 -4.15 5.75 11.75
N ASP A 115 -3.56 4.60 12.03
CA ASP A 115 -2.14 4.41 11.81
C ASP A 115 -1.80 4.43 10.30
N LYS A 116 -0.53 4.57 9.93
CA LYS A 116 -0.13 4.87 8.55
C LYS A 116 -0.79 3.98 7.49
N TYR A 117 -0.73 2.66 7.68
CA TYR A 117 -1.31 1.72 6.72
C TYR A 117 -2.82 1.72 6.73
N ARG A 118 -3.48 1.76 7.91
CA ARG A 118 -4.94 1.82 7.96
C ARG A 118 -5.46 3.14 7.40
N ALA A 119 -4.78 4.26 7.63
CA ALA A 119 -5.14 5.57 7.08
C ALA A 119 -5.06 5.58 5.55
N THR A 120 -4.03 4.97 4.96
CA THR A 120 -3.89 4.85 3.49
C THR A 120 -5.09 4.11 2.88
N VAL A 121 -5.53 3.05 3.55
CA VAL A 121 -6.65 2.19 3.13
C VAL A 121 -7.99 2.90 3.35
N LEU A 122 -8.25 3.36 4.58
CA LEU A 122 -9.46 4.09 4.98
C LEU A 122 -9.70 5.35 4.17
N GLY A 123 -8.64 6.04 3.75
CA GLY A 123 -8.73 7.28 2.97
C GLY A 123 -9.51 7.15 1.66
N SER A 124 -9.67 5.93 1.14
CA SER A 124 -10.51 5.66 -0.03
C SER A 124 -12.02 5.60 0.28
N MET A 125 -12.41 5.47 1.55
CA MET A 125 -13.81 5.35 1.99
C MET A 125 -14.27 6.53 2.85
N VAL A 126 -13.39 7.06 3.70
CA VAL A 126 -13.70 8.13 4.66
C VAL A 126 -12.50 9.06 4.76
N VAL A 127 -12.75 10.35 4.95
CA VAL A 127 -11.67 11.33 5.21
C VAL A 127 -11.04 11.01 6.56
N CYS A 128 -9.83 10.47 6.54
CA CYS A 128 -9.03 10.17 7.72
C CYS A 128 -7.66 10.83 7.64
N LYS A 129 -7.07 11.07 8.81
CA LYS A 129 -5.71 11.54 8.97
C LYS A 129 -4.85 10.44 9.55
N GLU A 130 -3.57 10.46 9.23
CA GLU A 130 -2.58 9.64 9.91
C GLU A 130 -2.42 10.13 11.36
N ILE A 131 -2.18 9.19 12.28
CA ILE A 131 -1.83 9.53 13.67
C ILE A 131 -0.53 10.36 13.65
N PRO A 132 -0.54 11.56 14.25
CA PRO A 132 0.64 12.42 14.28
C PRO A 132 1.75 11.80 15.14
N PRO A 133 3.03 12.17 14.88
CA PRO A 133 4.18 11.70 15.65
C PRO A 133 4.10 12.07 17.14
N TYR A 134 3.42 13.16 17.47
CA TYR A 134 3.16 13.60 18.84
C TYR A 134 1.69 13.43 19.16
N PHE A 135 1.37 12.58 20.14
CA PHE A 135 -0.01 12.24 20.49
C PHE A 135 -0.80 13.40 21.11
N ASP A 136 -0.11 14.42 21.66
CA ASP A 136 -0.73 15.65 22.16
C ASP A 136 -1.45 16.45 21.05
N LEU A 137 -1.10 16.21 19.78
CA LEU A 137 -1.75 16.84 18.62
C LEU A 137 -3.08 16.18 18.23
N LEU A 138 -3.46 15.07 18.88
CA LEU A 138 -4.77 14.47 18.68
C LEU A 138 -5.84 15.36 19.29
N THR A 139 -6.70 15.94 18.45
CA THR A 139 -7.79 16.82 18.89
C THR A 139 -8.75 16.10 19.84
N GLY A 140 -9.33 16.82 20.82
CA GLY A 140 -10.26 16.25 21.80
C GLY A 140 -11.57 15.68 21.23
N GLN A 141 -11.98 16.12 20.03
CA GLN A 141 -13.12 15.57 19.30
C GLN A 141 -12.63 14.72 18.13
N SER A 142 -12.03 13.57 18.45
CA SER A 142 -11.48 12.67 17.44
C SER A 142 -11.81 11.21 17.69
N LEU A 143 -11.87 10.47 16.59
CA LEU A 143 -12.03 9.02 16.56
C LEU A 143 -10.70 8.39 16.19
N VAL A 144 -10.31 7.33 16.89
CA VAL A 144 -9.13 6.53 16.57
C VAL A 144 -9.60 5.18 16.07
N PHE A 145 -9.25 4.85 14.84
CA PHE A 145 -9.54 3.56 14.22
C PHE A 145 -8.34 2.62 14.38
N LEU A 146 -8.60 1.41 14.88
CA LEU A 146 -7.63 0.33 14.94
C LEU A 146 -8.10 -0.84 14.07
N GLY A 147 -7.25 -1.22 13.11
CA GLY A 147 -7.48 -2.36 12.23
C GLY A 147 -7.06 -3.69 12.85
N THR A 148 -7.24 -4.79 12.13
CA THR A 148 -7.01 -6.15 12.65
C THR A 148 -5.57 -6.33 13.14
N LYS A 149 -4.60 -5.83 12.37
CA LYS A 149 -3.17 -5.91 12.74
C LYS A 149 -2.81 -5.09 13.97
N ASN A 150 -3.48 -3.96 14.21
CA ASN A 150 -3.29 -3.19 15.44
C ASN A 150 -3.81 -3.96 16.66
N LEU A 151 -4.94 -4.64 16.51
CA LEU A 151 -5.56 -5.44 17.57
C LEU A 151 -4.73 -6.69 17.88
N GLU A 152 -4.23 -7.39 16.86
CA GLU A 152 -3.37 -8.57 17.02
C GLU A 152 -2.04 -8.24 17.68
N SER A 153 -1.38 -7.16 17.24
CA SER A 153 -0.04 -6.79 17.73
C SER A 153 -0.05 -5.92 18.98
N GLY A 154 -1.18 -5.26 19.29
CA GLY A 154 -1.28 -4.22 20.31
C GLY A 154 -0.47 -2.95 19.99
N LYS A 155 0.00 -2.80 18.74
CA LYS A 155 0.87 -1.71 18.30
C LYS A 155 0.28 -0.95 17.11
N ILE A 156 0.70 0.29 16.96
CA ILE A 156 0.33 1.18 15.87
C ILE A 156 1.56 1.66 15.12
N LEU A 157 1.46 1.76 13.80
CA LEU A 157 2.53 2.28 12.97
C LEU A 157 2.44 3.81 12.86
N VAL A 158 3.41 4.50 13.45
CA VAL A 158 3.50 5.96 13.44
C VAL A 158 4.88 6.41 12.97
N TYR A 159 4.96 7.63 12.46
CA TYR A 159 6.25 8.27 12.28
C TYR A 159 6.80 8.70 13.63
N THR A 160 8.06 8.43 13.88
CA THR A 160 8.85 9.05 14.93
C THR A 160 9.83 10.02 14.32
N MET A 161 10.04 11.13 15.03
CA MET A 161 11.01 12.14 14.65
C MET A 161 12.36 11.77 15.27
N VAL A 162 13.40 11.66 14.45
CA VAL A 162 14.76 11.35 14.89
C VAL A 162 15.69 12.53 14.62
N GLY A 163 16.59 12.82 15.57
CA GLY A 163 17.49 13.99 15.53
C GLY A 163 16.76 15.30 15.86
N SER A 164 17.11 16.40 15.17
CA SER A 164 16.47 17.72 15.34
C SER A 164 15.09 17.83 14.66
N ASN A 165 14.29 16.76 14.65
CA ASN A 165 12.99 16.64 13.95
C ASN A 165 13.05 16.74 12.42
N ILE A 166 14.18 16.37 11.81
CA ILE A 166 14.38 16.48 10.36
C ILE A 166 14.06 15.15 9.65
N VAL A 167 14.17 14.02 10.36
CA VAL A 167 14.01 12.68 9.79
C VAL A 167 12.76 12.02 10.37
N GLN A 168 11.83 11.65 9.48
CA GLN A 168 10.68 10.81 9.81
C GLN A 168 11.09 9.34 9.63
N GLN A 169 11.08 8.58 10.71
CA GLN A 169 11.29 7.14 10.69
C GLN A 169 10.00 6.42 11.08
N GLU A 170 9.71 5.30 10.45
CA GLU A 170 8.56 4.47 10.82
C GLU A 170 8.89 3.60 12.02
N SER A 171 7.97 3.57 12.99
CA SER A 171 8.14 2.76 14.19
C SER A 171 6.80 2.28 14.75
N TYR A 172 6.81 1.07 15.31
CA TYR A 172 5.65 0.53 16.01
C TYR A 172 5.66 0.93 17.47
N VAL A 173 4.66 1.72 17.87
CA VAL A 173 4.46 2.19 19.24
C VAL A 173 3.27 1.46 19.86
N SER A 174 3.23 1.34 21.19
CA SER A 174 2.11 0.70 21.89
C SER A 174 0.81 1.48 21.66
N ALA A 175 -0.25 0.79 21.24
CA ALA A 175 -1.57 1.43 21.05
C ALA A 175 -2.10 2.02 22.37
N GLN A 176 -1.72 1.44 23.51
CA GLN A 176 -2.21 1.88 24.83
C GLN A 176 -1.89 3.34 25.14
N GLU A 177 -0.81 3.90 24.58
CA GLU A 177 -0.43 5.31 24.80
C GLU A 177 -1.53 6.28 24.34
N ILE A 178 -2.26 5.93 23.27
CA ILE A 178 -3.36 6.73 22.73
C ILE A 178 -4.71 6.32 23.34
N LEU A 179 -4.86 5.05 23.70
CA LEU A 179 -6.15 4.50 24.15
C LEU A 179 -6.49 4.82 25.60
N ARG A 180 -5.52 5.16 26.47
CA ARG A 180 -5.74 5.38 27.91
C ARG A 180 -6.84 6.39 28.25
N SER A 181 -7.05 7.40 27.41
CA SER A 181 -8.03 8.47 27.61
C SER A 181 -9.27 8.34 26.71
N ARG A 182 -9.47 7.17 26.07
CA ARG A 182 -10.51 6.97 25.06
C ARG A 182 -11.35 5.73 25.36
N PHE A 183 -12.63 5.84 25.04
CA PHE A 183 -13.63 4.79 25.21
C PHE A 183 -13.88 4.09 23.89
N LYS A 184 -14.01 2.77 23.92
CA LYS A 184 -14.38 1.97 22.76
C LYS A 184 -15.86 2.22 22.43
N VAL A 185 -16.14 2.70 21.22
CA VAL A 185 -17.49 3.02 20.74
C VAL A 185 -18.00 2.05 19.67
N TYR A 186 -17.09 1.28 19.07
CA TYR A 186 -17.41 0.24 18.10
C TYR A 186 -16.42 -0.92 18.23
N ASP A 187 -16.93 -2.13 18.07
CA ASP A 187 -16.19 -3.39 18.10
C ASP A 187 -16.92 -4.42 17.23
N ASN A 188 -16.23 -4.98 16.25
CA ASN A 188 -16.73 -6.10 15.44
C ASN A 188 -15.77 -7.29 15.42
N GLY A 189 -14.89 -7.40 16.41
CA GLY A 189 -13.90 -8.48 16.55
C GLY A 189 -12.67 -8.36 15.64
N GLY A 190 -12.71 -7.53 14.59
CA GLY A 190 -11.58 -7.32 13.67
C GLY A 190 -11.20 -5.85 13.43
N SER A 191 -11.99 -4.91 13.93
CA SER A 191 -11.73 -3.48 13.93
C SER A 191 -12.40 -2.81 15.13
N ASN A 192 -11.69 -1.89 15.78
CA ASN A 192 -12.20 -1.15 16.93
C ASN A 192 -12.11 0.35 16.67
N ILE A 193 -13.06 1.09 17.21
CA ILE A 193 -13.07 2.55 17.14
C ILE A 193 -13.16 3.11 18.55
N TYR A 194 -12.31 4.11 18.82
CA TYR A 194 -12.20 4.74 20.13
C TYR A 194 -12.50 6.24 20.03
N SER A 195 -13.33 6.74 20.93
CA SER A 195 -13.69 8.15 21.07
C SER A 195 -13.24 8.68 22.42
N GLN A 196 -12.84 9.94 22.48
CA GLN A 196 -12.60 10.62 23.76
C GLN A 196 -13.91 11.09 24.43
N VAL A 197 -14.98 11.24 23.65
CA VAL A 197 -16.31 11.60 24.15
C VAL A 197 -17.06 10.33 24.52
N ASN A 198 -17.61 10.30 25.74
CA ASN A 198 -18.37 9.18 26.25
C ASN A 198 -19.68 9.02 25.44
N PRO A 199 -20.00 7.81 24.92
CA PRO A 199 -21.22 7.58 24.14
C PRO A 199 -22.54 7.93 24.85
N THR A 200 -22.55 8.09 26.18
CA THR A 200 -23.75 8.44 26.96
C THR A 200 -24.02 9.95 27.07
N GLY A 201 -23.20 10.81 26.47
CA GLY A 201 -23.36 12.28 26.52
C GLY A 201 -24.04 12.93 25.31
N LEU A 202 -24.57 12.14 24.37
CA LEU A 202 -25.28 12.61 23.17
C LEU A 202 -26.79 12.40 23.32
N THR A 203 -27.37 12.98 24.38
CA THR A 203 -28.83 13.17 24.51
C THR A 203 -29.16 14.65 24.40
#